data_AF-A0AAW6XRM3-F1
#
_entry.id   AF-A0AAW6XRM3-F1
#
_cell.length_a   1.000
_cell.length_b   1.000
_cell.length_c   1.000
_cell.angle_alpha   90.00
_cell.angle_beta   90.00
_cell.angle_gamma   90.00
#
_symmetry.space_group_name_H-M   'P 1'
#
loop_
_entity.id
_entity.type
_entity.pdbx_description
1 polymer ?
#
loop_
_entity_poly.entity_id
_entity_poly.type
_entity_poly.pdbx_seq_one_letter_code
_entity_poly.pdbx_strand_id
1 'polypeptide(L)'
;MQAQSSFNEKDKGHLYLVPTPIGNLEDITLRAKRILTEADYIAAEDTRTSGILLEKIGVHNRMISFHKYNSKERAPELIKLLKEGNTIAEISDAGMPVISDPGYILVQECIKNDIPVVSLPGPSAFATALIASGFDAQPFTYYGFLPRKSSEQKVYFEMMNQARATSIFYEAPHRLKKTLKTLAEVIKPDRKIVLARELTKIHEEYLRGTISEINEYFTKNDPRGEFVVLVSPNDEKEKQLSWDELIKQVADRVEAGESKKDAIKLVAKANKVSKNELYDKYHQN
;
A
#
# COMPACT_ATOMS: atom_id res chain seq x y z
N MET A 1 -4.23 -27.75 0.58
CA MET A 1 -5.18 -26.72 0.12
C MET A 1 -6.27 -26.62 1.16
N GLN A 2 -6.41 -25.48 1.83
CA GLN A 2 -7.50 -25.22 2.78
C GLN A 2 -8.55 -24.40 2.03
N ALA A 3 -9.78 -24.90 1.96
CA ALA A 3 -10.91 -24.19 1.38
C ALA A 3 -11.86 -23.79 2.51
N GLN A 4 -12.12 -22.49 2.66
CA GLN A 4 -13.03 -21.96 3.67
C GLN A 4 -14.26 -21.38 2.98
N SER A 5 -15.46 -21.76 3.44
CA SER A 5 -16.71 -21.11 3.06
C SER A 5 -17.19 -20.23 4.20
N SER A 6 -17.29 -18.92 3.97
CA SER A 6 -17.58 -17.92 4.99
C SER A 6 -18.94 -18.07 5.69
N PHE A 7 -19.88 -18.88 5.16
CA PHE A 7 -21.27 -18.91 5.64
C PHE A 7 -21.87 -20.31 5.83
N ASN A 8 -21.10 -21.38 5.61
CA ASN A 8 -21.63 -22.75 5.67
C ASN A 8 -21.58 -23.37 7.07
N GLU A 9 -20.76 -22.86 7.98
CA GLU A 9 -20.52 -23.45 9.30
C GLU A 9 -21.17 -22.61 10.42
N LYS A 10 -22.50 -22.68 10.55
CA LYS A 10 -23.27 -21.90 11.54
C LYS A 10 -22.92 -22.21 13.00
N ASP A 11 -22.32 -23.36 13.27
CA ASP A 11 -22.03 -23.83 14.64
C ASP A 11 -20.64 -23.41 15.16
N LYS A 12 -19.84 -22.69 14.35
CA LYS A 12 -18.54 -22.16 14.77
C LYS A 12 -18.58 -20.64 14.95
N GLY A 13 -17.73 -20.12 15.83
CA GLY A 13 -17.47 -18.68 15.91
C GLY A 13 -16.82 -18.15 14.64
N HIS A 14 -17.08 -16.90 14.32
CA HIS A 14 -16.57 -16.25 13.11
C HIS A 14 -15.78 -14.99 13.46
N LEU A 15 -14.63 -14.81 12.80
CA LEU A 15 -13.92 -13.54 12.79
C LEU A 15 -14.43 -12.70 11.61
N TYR A 16 -14.99 -11.54 11.88
CA TYR A 16 -15.33 -10.54 10.87
C TYR A 16 -14.28 -9.44 10.84
N LEU A 17 -13.69 -9.19 9.68
CA LEU A 17 -12.84 -8.02 9.47
C LEU A 17 -13.74 -6.89 8.97
N VAL A 18 -13.98 -5.88 9.82
CA VAL A 18 -14.99 -4.84 9.58
C VAL A 18 -14.30 -3.50 9.34
N PRO A 19 -14.37 -2.94 8.10
CA PRO A 19 -13.84 -1.62 7.85
C PRO A 19 -14.64 -0.51 8.55
N THR A 20 -13.95 0.50 9.05
CA THR A 20 -14.51 1.67 9.72
C THR A 20 -14.33 2.93 8.86
N PRO A 21 -15.14 3.98 9.05
CA PRO A 21 -14.94 5.27 8.41
C PRO A 21 -13.52 5.84 8.53
N ILE A 22 -13.08 6.59 7.52
CA ILE A 22 -11.77 7.31 7.52
C ILE A 22 -11.89 8.81 7.80
N GLY A 23 -13.09 9.29 8.13
CA GLY A 23 -13.34 10.71 8.42
C GLY A 23 -14.81 11.07 8.47
N ASN A 24 -15.64 10.44 7.64
CA ASN A 24 -17.09 10.66 7.60
C ASN A 24 -17.89 9.44 8.03
N LEU A 25 -18.74 9.58 9.04
CA LEU A 25 -19.56 8.50 9.58
C LEU A 25 -20.49 7.86 8.55
N GLU A 26 -20.88 8.58 7.51
CA GLU A 26 -21.74 8.07 6.44
C GLU A 26 -21.05 6.99 5.57
N ASP A 27 -19.72 6.89 5.64
CA ASP A 27 -18.96 5.88 4.90
C ASP A 27 -19.04 4.48 5.52
N ILE A 28 -19.66 4.34 6.71
CA ILE A 28 -19.88 3.01 7.30
C ILE A 28 -20.95 2.26 6.51
N THR A 29 -20.65 1.03 6.11
CA THR A 29 -21.63 0.23 5.36
C THR A 29 -22.75 -0.27 6.27
N LEU A 30 -23.94 -0.45 5.71
CA LEU A 30 -25.08 -1.07 6.42
C LEU A 30 -24.70 -2.45 7.01
N ARG A 31 -23.91 -3.22 6.26
CA ARG A 31 -23.44 -4.54 6.69
C ARG A 31 -22.41 -4.44 7.83
N ALA A 32 -21.50 -3.47 7.80
CA ALA A 32 -20.56 -3.23 8.89
C ALA A 32 -21.31 -2.90 10.19
N LYS A 33 -22.27 -1.96 10.13
CA LYS A 33 -23.11 -1.62 11.29
C LYS A 33 -23.84 -2.86 11.84
N ARG A 34 -24.51 -3.64 10.98
CA ARG A 34 -25.23 -4.85 11.40
C ARG A 34 -24.30 -5.85 12.10
N ILE A 35 -23.15 -6.16 11.50
CA ILE A 35 -22.20 -7.13 12.07
C ILE A 35 -21.62 -6.63 13.40
N LEU A 36 -21.33 -5.33 13.54
CA LEU A 36 -20.86 -4.76 14.81
C LEU A 36 -21.93 -4.84 15.92
N THR A 37 -23.21 -4.69 15.57
CA THR A 37 -24.32 -4.89 16.51
C THR A 37 -24.51 -6.36 16.90
N GLU A 38 -24.33 -7.28 15.95
CA GLU A 38 -24.54 -8.73 16.15
C GLU A 38 -23.34 -9.44 16.82
N ALA A 39 -22.13 -8.89 16.76
CA ALA A 39 -20.92 -9.55 17.27
C ALA A 39 -20.88 -9.60 18.82
N ASP A 40 -20.51 -10.73 19.40
CA ASP A 40 -20.38 -10.86 20.87
C ASP A 40 -19.25 -9.96 21.42
N TYR A 41 -18.16 -9.83 20.65
CA TYR A 41 -17.01 -9.01 21.00
C TYR A 41 -16.51 -8.17 19.83
N ILE A 42 -15.96 -7.00 20.14
CA ILE A 42 -15.26 -6.15 19.17
C ILE A 42 -13.78 -6.07 19.56
N ALA A 43 -12.90 -6.60 18.71
CA ALA A 43 -11.46 -6.42 18.84
C ALA A 43 -11.06 -5.10 18.17
N ALA A 44 -10.54 -4.14 18.93
CA ALA A 44 -10.22 -2.79 18.45
C ALA A 44 -8.79 -2.38 18.80
N GLU A 45 -8.13 -1.63 17.91
CA GLU A 45 -6.77 -1.12 18.14
C GLU A 45 -6.72 -0.15 19.34
N ASP A 46 -7.49 0.94 19.30
CA ASP A 46 -7.73 1.82 20.43
C ASP A 46 -9.22 1.82 20.81
N THR A 47 -9.53 1.25 21.98
CA THR A 47 -10.90 1.18 22.49
C THR A 47 -11.47 2.55 22.85
N ARG A 48 -10.63 3.58 23.07
CA ARG A 48 -11.09 4.95 23.31
C ARG A 48 -11.57 5.60 22.03
N THR A 49 -10.77 5.52 20.96
CA THR A 49 -11.10 6.05 19.64
C THR A 49 -12.31 5.31 19.05
N SER A 50 -12.23 3.98 19.04
CA SER A 50 -13.31 3.12 18.54
C SER A 50 -14.60 3.28 19.35
N GLY A 51 -14.51 3.44 20.67
CA GLY A 51 -15.69 3.67 21.51
C GLY A 51 -16.52 4.89 21.10
N ILE A 52 -15.87 5.99 20.68
CA ILE A 52 -16.57 7.18 20.18
C ILE A 52 -17.31 6.89 18.87
N LEU A 53 -16.69 6.13 17.96
CA LEU A 53 -17.32 5.71 16.72
C LEU A 53 -18.54 4.82 16.99
N LEU A 54 -18.36 3.78 17.81
CA LEU A 54 -19.39 2.80 18.12
C LEU A 54 -20.60 3.45 18.80
N GLU A 55 -20.37 4.38 19.73
CA GLU A 55 -21.43 5.15 20.38
C GLU A 55 -22.28 5.92 19.37
N LYS A 56 -21.64 6.62 18.42
CA LYS A 56 -22.35 7.39 17.39
C LYS A 56 -23.21 6.54 16.45
N ILE A 57 -22.87 5.27 16.28
CA ILE A 57 -23.65 4.33 15.45
C ILE A 57 -24.62 3.45 16.27
N GLY A 58 -24.64 3.62 17.59
CA GLY A 58 -25.52 2.88 18.51
C GLY A 58 -25.08 1.44 18.77
N VAL A 59 -23.77 1.18 18.81
CA VAL A 59 -23.18 -0.13 19.11
C VAL A 59 -22.54 -0.09 20.50
N HIS A 60 -22.94 -1.00 21.38
CA HIS A 60 -22.50 -1.04 22.79
C HIS A 60 -21.88 -2.39 23.20
N ASN A 61 -21.50 -3.20 22.21
CA ASN A 61 -20.93 -4.52 22.39
C ASN A 61 -19.57 -4.43 23.11
N ARG A 62 -19.15 -5.51 23.77
CA ARG A 62 -17.94 -5.50 24.59
C ARG A 62 -16.68 -5.39 23.74
N MET A 63 -15.90 -4.34 23.97
CA MET A 63 -14.60 -4.17 23.31
C MET A 63 -13.47 -4.93 24.03
N ILE A 64 -12.53 -5.46 23.24
CA ILE A 64 -11.26 -6.04 23.67
C ILE A 64 -10.14 -5.29 22.92
N SER A 65 -9.14 -4.79 23.65
CA SER A 65 -8.01 -4.10 23.01
C SER A 65 -7.09 -5.08 22.29
N PHE A 66 -6.84 -4.82 21.01
CA PHE A 66 -5.99 -5.63 20.13
C PHE A 66 -5.11 -4.73 19.26
N HIS A 67 -3.89 -4.45 19.73
CA HIS A 67 -2.94 -3.54 19.09
C HIS A 67 -1.54 -4.15 19.01
N LYS A 68 -0.61 -3.52 18.28
CA LYS A 68 0.69 -4.11 17.91
C LYS A 68 1.56 -4.60 19.08
N TYR A 69 1.37 -4.02 20.27
CA TYR A 69 2.13 -4.38 21.47
C TYR A 69 1.56 -5.58 22.23
N ASN A 70 0.28 -5.93 22.05
CA ASN A 70 -0.38 -7.01 22.79
C ASN A 70 -0.93 -8.11 21.87
N SER A 71 -0.90 -7.93 20.56
CA SER A 71 -1.56 -8.81 19.59
C SER A 71 -1.11 -10.26 19.68
N LYS A 72 0.19 -10.50 19.93
CA LYS A 72 0.73 -11.85 20.13
C LYS A 72 0.19 -12.56 21.37
N GLU A 73 -0.06 -11.81 22.44
CA GLU A 73 -0.57 -12.34 23.71
C GLU A 73 -2.09 -12.47 23.68
N ARG A 74 -2.79 -11.52 23.05
CA ARG A 74 -4.26 -11.50 22.94
C ARG A 74 -4.83 -12.46 21.90
N ALA A 75 -4.10 -12.76 20.82
CA ALA A 75 -4.61 -13.63 19.77
C ALA A 75 -5.04 -15.01 20.32
N PRO A 76 -4.26 -15.73 21.14
CA PRO A 76 -4.71 -16.99 21.77
C PRO A 76 -6.02 -16.87 22.56
N GLU A 77 -6.24 -15.76 23.27
CA GLU A 77 -7.47 -15.53 24.04
C GLU A 77 -8.68 -15.38 23.11
N LEU A 78 -8.54 -14.59 22.03
CA LEU A 78 -9.60 -14.40 21.04
C LEU A 78 -9.93 -15.70 20.29
N ILE A 79 -8.91 -16.52 19.99
CA ILE A 79 -9.09 -17.84 19.38
C ILE A 79 -9.91 -18.76 20.31
N LYS A 80 -9.69 -18.70 21.62
CA LYS A 80 -10.48 -19.48 22.57
C LYS A 80 -11.96 -19.08 22.52
N LEU A 81 -12.25 -17.77 22.53
CA LEU A 81 -13.61 -17.25 22.43
C LEU A 81 -14.29 -17.67 21.11
N LEU A 82 -13.57 -17.59 19.98
CA LEU A 82 -14.08 -18.03 18.68
C LEU A 82 -14.39 -19.53 18.66
N LYS A 83 -13.57 -20.37 19.31
CA LYS A 83 -13.84 -21.82 19.44
C LYS A 83 -15.04 -22.14 20.34
N GLU A 84 -15.39 -21.25 21.25
CA GLU A 84 -16.60 -21.35 22.08
C GLU A 84 -17.88 -20.96 21.31
N GLY A 85 -17.77 -20.57 20.03
CA GLY A 85 -18.90 -20.21 19.17
C GLY A 85 -19.15 -18.71 19.06
N ASN A 86 -18.37 -17.87 19.76
CA ASN A 86 -18.56 -16.43 19.74
C ASN A 86 -18.19 -15.81 18.39
N THR A 87 -18.92 -14.79 17.99
CA THR A 87 -18.59 -13.92 16.87
C THR A 87 -17.75 -12.75 17.33
N ILE A 88 -16.62 -12.52 16.66
CA ILE A 88 -15.72 -11.39 16.94
C ILE A 88 -15.63 -10.51 15.71
N ALA A 89 -15.89 -9.21 15.87
CA ALA A 89 -15.62 -8.21 14.85
C ALA A 89 -14.29 -7.51 15.16
N GLU A 90 -13.31 -7.62 14.25
CA GLU A 90 -12.06 -6.85 14.30
C GLU A 90 -12.22 -5.55 13.52
N ILE A 91 -11.86 -4.44 14.16
CA ILE A 91 -11.83 -3.09 13.58
C ILE A 91 -10.47 -2.44 13.81
N SER A 92 -10.06 -1.57 12.88
CA SER A 92 -9.02 -0.58 13.11
C SER A 92 -9.63 0.77 13.51
N ASP A 93 -8.80 1.69 14.00
CA ASP A 93 -9.24 3.04 14.35
C ASP A 93 -9.87 3.78 13.16
N ALA A 94 -9.39 3.49 11.94
CA ALA A 94 -9.94 4.01 10.70
C ALA A 94 -9.64 3.09 9.51
N GLY A 95 -10.61 2.93 8.61
CA GLY A 95 -10.42 2.27 7.32
C GLY A 95 -10.43 0.75 7.39
N MET A 96 -9.57 0.13 6.58
CA MET A 96 -9.56 -1.32 6.37
C MET A 96 -8.66 -1.99 7.42
N PRO A 97 -9.18 -2.86 8.32
CA PRO A 97 -8.35 -3.58 9.28
C PRO A 97 -7.33 -4.48 8.56
N VAL A 98 -6.28 -4.90 9.28
CA VAL A 98 -5.11 -5.65 8.76
C VAL A 98 -4.13 -4.79 7.94
N ILE A 99 -4.59 -3.72 7.28
CA ILE A 99 -3.74 -2.87 6.45
C ILE A 99 -3.06 -1.80 7.29
N SER A 100 -1.76 -1.96 7.54
CA SER A 100 -0.93 -1.07 8.38
C SER A 100 -1.14 -1.21 9.89
N ASP A 101 -1.97 -2.18 10.30
CA ASP A 101 -2.37 -2.46 11.69
C ASP A 101 -2.12 -3.96 12.02
N PRO A 102 -2.14 -4.39 13.30
CA PRO A 102 -1.64 -5.71 13.71
C PRO A 102 -2.60 -6.89 13.44
N GLY A 103 -3.73 -6.64 12.78
CA GLY A 103 -4.80 -7.61 12.52
C GLY A 103 -4.39 -8.91 11.87
N TYR A 104 -3.34 -8.87 11.04
CA TYR A 104 -2.86 -10.05 10.31
C TYR A 104 -2.52 -11.23 11.23
N ILE A 105 -2.09 -10.97 12.47
CA ILE A 105 -1.75 -12.01 13.45
C ILE A 105 -2.99 -12.81 13.84
N LEU A 106 -4.12 -12.14 14.07
CA LEU A 106 -5.37 -12.81 14.43
C LEU A 106 -5.92 -13.61 13.26
N VAL A 107 -5.85 -13.05 12.04
CA VAL A 107 -6.22 -13.77 10.81
C VAL A 107 -5.39 -15.05 10.63
N GLN A 108 -4.07 -14.98 10.83
CA GLN A 108 -3.19 -16.15 10.74
C GLN A 108 -3.55 -17.22 11.77
N GLU A 109 -3.81 -16.84 13.02
CA GLU A 109 -4.22 -17.78 14.05
C GLU A 109 -5.62 -18.37 13.76
N CYS A 110 -6.56 -17.61 13.19
CA CYS A 110 -7.85 -18.15 12.77
C CYS A 110 -7.69 -19.20 11.68
N ILE A 111 -6.92 -18.90 10.63
CA ILE A 111 -6.62 -19.83 9.53
C ILE A 111 -5.99 -21.12 10.07
N LYS A 112 -5.01 -21.01 10.97
CA LYS A 112 -4.33 -22.14 11.61
C LYS A 112 -5.26 -23.03 12.44
N ASN A 113 -6.34 -22.46 12.98
CA ASN A 113 -7.30 -23.15 13.85
C ASN A 113 -8.62 -23.51 13.13
N ASP A 114 -8.67 -23.42 11.80
CA ASP A 114 -9.86 -23.67 10.98
C ASP A 114 -11.09 -22.84 11.42
N ILE A 115 -10.84 -21.60 11.83
CA ILE A 115 -11.87 -20.62 12.21
C ILE A 115 -12.18 -19.74 10.99
N PRO A 116 -13.47 -19.61 10.60
CA PRO A 116 -13.85 -18.77 9.49
C PRO A 116 -13.46 -17.30 9.66
N VAL A 117 -12.75 -16.75 8.67
CA VAL A 117 -12.48 -15.32 8.53
C VAL A 117 -13.36 -14.74 7.42
N VAL A 118 -14.12 -13.70 7.73
CA VAL A 118 -15.05 -13.03 6.81
C VAL A 118 -14.64 -11.58 6.65
N SER A 119 -14.11 -11.22 5.48
CA SER A 119 -13.78 -9.83 5.15
C SER A 119 -15.01 -9.08 4.63
N LEU A 120 -15.30 -7.93 5.22
CA LEU A 120 -16.28 -6.99 4.68
C LEU A 120 -15.59 -6.00 3.74
N PRO A 121 -16.23 -5.62 2.61
CA PRO A 121 -15.80 -4.46 1.85
C PRO A 121 -16.10 -3.17 2.63
N GLY A 122 -15.34 -2.10 2.37
CA GLY A 122 -15.56 -0.81 3.01
C GLY A 122 -14.44 0.21 2.74
N PRO A 123 -14.39 1.29 3.54
CA PRO A 123 -13.49 2.42 3.29
C PRO A 123 -12.00 2.04 3.32
N SER A 124 -11.24 2.59 2.37
CA SER A 124 -9.77 2.47 2.30
C SER A 124 -9.17 3.74 1.72
N ALA A 125 -8.38 4.45 2.52
CA ALA A 125 -7.84 5.77 2.13
C ALA A 125 -6.96 5.70 0.88
N PHE A 126 -6.08 4.69 0.74
CA PHE A 126 -5.24 4.56 -0.46
C PHE A 126 -6.07 4.33 -1.73
N ALA A 127 -7.14 3.54 -1.66
CA ALA A 127 -7.97 3.22 -2.80
C ALA A 127 -8.83 4.45 -3.19
N THR A 128 -9.43 5.11 -2.21
CA THR A 128 -10.18 6.35 -2.39
C THR A 128 -9.31 7.45 -2.99
N ALA A 129 -8.06 7.59 -2.52
CA ALA A 129 -7.12 8.55 -3.09
C ALA A 129 -6.75 8.22 -4.55
N LEU A 130 -6.48 6.94 -4.85
CA LEU A 130 -6.06 6.47 -6.17
C LEU A 130 -7.10 6.78 -7.25
N ILE A 131 -8.35 6.42 -7.02
CA ILE A 131 -9.42 6.57 -8.03
C ILE A 131 -9.71 8.03 -8.38
N ALA A 132 -9.41 8.96 -7.49
CA ALA A 132 -9.57 10.40 -7.70
C ALA A 132 -8.26 11.12 -8.05
N SER A 133 -7.12 10.41 -8.08
CA SER A 133 -5.80 11.03 -8.28
C SER A 133 -5.60 11.56 -9.70
N GLY A 134 -6.17 10.88 -10.70
CA GLY A 134 -5.89 11.10 -12.12
C GLY A 134 -4.70 10.30 -12.65
N PHE A 135 -4.06 9.45 -11.84
CA PHE A 135 -3.06 8.49 -12.28
C PHE A 135 -3.69 7.15 -12.68
N ASP A 136 -2.92 6.34 -13.41
CA ASP A 136 -3.32 4.98 -13.74
C ASP A 136 -3.52 4.18 -12.45
N ALA A 137 -4.69 3.56 -12.32
CA ALA A 137 -5.06 2.75 -11.18
C ALA A 137 -4.63 1.28 -11.34
N GLN A 138 -4.07 0.88 -12.49
CA GLN A 138 -3.66 -0.50 -12.72
C GLN A 138 -2.49 -0.62 -13.72
N PRO A 139 -1.32 -1.16 -13.32
CA PRO A 139 -0.98 -1.63 -11.97
C PRO A 139 -0.64 -0.48 -11.01
N PHE A 140 -0.71 -0.77 -9.71
CA PHE A 140 -0.23 0.11 -8.65
C PHE A 140 0.50 -0.68 -7.55
N THR A 141 1.30 0.02 -6.76
CA THR A 141 1.98 -0.52 -5.57
C THR A 141 1.66 0.34 -4.35
N TYR A 142 1.18 -0.29 -3.29
CA TYR A 142 0.94 0.35 -1.99
C TYR A 142 2.02 -0.05 -0.98
N TYR A 143 2.63 0.94 -0.33
CA TYR A 143 3.77 0.77 0.59
C TYR A 143 3.43 1.01 2.06
N GLY A 144 2.21 1.45 2.40
CA GLY A 144 1.86 1.83 3.77
C GLY A 144 2.64 3.05 4.26
N PHE A 145 2.99 3.08 5.55
CA PHE A 145 3.86 4.12 6.10
C PHE A 145 5.33 3.79 5.87
N LEU A 146 6.06 4.72 5.25
CA LEU A 146 7.51 4.57 5.06
C LEU A 146 8.27 4.72 6.39
N PRO A 147 9.49 4.15 6.51
CA PRO A 147 10.33 4.30 7.69
C PRO A 147 10.62 5.77 8.04
N ARG A 148 10.95 6.03 9.32
CA ARG A 148 11.19 7.40 9.81
C ARG A 148 12.54 7.98 9.39
N LYS A 149 13.53 7.12 9.10
CA LYS A 149 14.88 7.56 8.74
C LYS A 149 14.97 7.79 7.24
N SER A 150 15.48 8.96 6.84
CA SER A 150 15.64 9.31 5.42
C SER A 150 16.47 8.29 4.64
N SER A 151 17.53 7.72 5.24
CA SER A 151 18.34 6.67 4.60
C SER A 151 17.54 5.42 4.24
N GLU A 152 16.60 5.04 5.11
CA GLU A 152 15.73 3.87 4.88
C GLU A 152 14.60 4.22 3.90
N GLN A 153 14.09 5.47 3.90
CA GLN A 153 13.10 5.95 2.92
C GLN A 153 13.65 5.94 1.49
N LYS A 154 14.93 6.31 1.30
CA LYS A 154 15.55 6.37 -0.03
C LYS A 154 15.44 5.06 -0.80
N VAL A 155 15.54 3.91 -0.11
CA VAL A 155 15.37 2.59 -0.75
C VAL A 155 14.01 2.46 -1.43
N TYR A 156 12.94 2.91 -0.77
CA TYR A 156 11.59 2.91 -1.34
C TYR A 156 11.45 3.92 -2.47
N PHE A 157 12.03 5.12 -2.33
CA PHE A 157 11.98 6.13 -3.39
C PHE A 157 12.74 5.71 -4.64
N GLU A 158 13.83 4.95 -4.53
CA GLU A 158 14.50 4.36 -5.69
C GLU A 158 13.61 3.34 -6.39
N MET A 159 12.88 2.51 -5.64
CA MET A 159 11.89 1.59 -6.21
C MET A 159 10.79 2.37 -6.95
N MET A 160 10.26 3.45 -6.35
CA MET A 160 9.24 4.30 -6.96
C MET A 160 9.77 5.06 -8.19
N ASN A 161 11.05 5.45 -8.18
CA ASN A 161 11.69 6.12 -9.29
C ASN A 161 11.69 5.25 -10.55
N GLN A 162 11.95 3.95 -10.38
CA GLN A 162 11.95 2.95 -11.46
C GLN A 162 10.56 2.36 -11.77
N ALA A 163 9.57 2.56 -10.91
CA ALA A 163 8.27 1.91 -11.03
C ALA A 163 7.51 2.40 -12.28
N ARG A 164 7.04 1.45 -13.10
CA ARG A 164 6.11 1.70 -14.23
C ARG A 164 4.63 1.73 -13.80
N ALA A 165 4.37 1.69 -12.51
CA ALA A 165 3.07 1.60 -11.87
C ALA A 165 2.92 2.78 -10.88
N THR A 166 1.69 3.20 -10.60
CA THR A 166 1.45 4.24 -9.58
C THR A 166 1.91 3.74 -8.21
N SER A 167 2.67 4.57 -7.50
CA SER A 167 3.17 4.24 -6.16
C SER A 167 2.43 5.03 -5.09
N ILE A 168 2.00 4.37 -4.02
CA ILE A 168 1.15 4.98 -2.97
C ILE A 168 1.72 4.70 -1.59
N PHE A 169 1.79 5.72 -0.74
CA PHE A 169 2.17 5.58 0.66
C PHE A 169 1.44 6.60 1.55
N TYR A 170 1.41 6.36 2.85
CA TYR A 170 0.84 7.29 3.84
C TYR A 170 1.93 8.12 4.50
N GLU A 171 1.59 9.36 4.86
CA GLU A 171 2.51 10.21 5.61
C GLU A 171 1.79 11.11 6.62
N ALA A 172 2.40 11.24 7.80
CA ALA A 172 1.91 12.11 8.85
C ALA A 172 2.32 13.57 8.58
N PRO A 173 1.50 14.56 8.99
CA PRO A 173 1.74 15.97 8.64
C PRO A 173 3.09 16.48 9.14
N HIS A 174 3.45 16.12 10.38
CA HIS A 174 4.72 16.53 11.02
C HIS A 174 5.97 15.91 10.35
N ARG A 175 5.80 14.88 9.52
CA ARG A 175 6.88 14.22 8.76
C ARG A 175 6.94 14.68 7.30
N LEU A 176 5.81 15.14 6.75
CA LEU A 176 5.63 15.35 5.32
C LEU A 176 6.74 16.18 4.67
N LYS A 177 7.09 17.35 5.21
CA LYS A 177 8.14 18.22 4.62
C LYS A 177 9.49 17.50 4.49
N LYS A 178 9.89 16.72 5.51
CA LYS A 178 11.14 15.95 5.51
C LYS A 178 11.09 14.81 4.49
N THR A 179 9.95 14.13 4.40
CA THR A 179 9.71 13.05 3.44
C THR A 179 9.73 13.58 2.00
N LEU A 180 9.06 14.69 1.71
CA LEU A 180 9.07 15.34 0.38
C LEU A 180 10.47 15.81 -0.03
N LYS A 181 11.26 16.33 0.93
CA LYS A 181 12.67 16.68 0.68
C LYS A 181 13.49 15.43 0.34
N THR A 182 13.32 14.34 1.11
CA THR A 182 14.04 13.08 0.86
C THR A 182 13.63 12.44 -0.47
N LEU A 183 12.35 12.56 -0.85
CA LEU A 183 11.83 12.14 -2.16
C LEU A 183 12.50 12.92 -3.30
N ALA A 184 12.63 14.25 -3.16
CA ALA A 184 13.25 15.13 -4.14
C ALA A 184 14.77 14.92 -4.31
N GLU A 185 15.42 14.26 -3.35
CA GLU A 185 16.82 13.84 -3.48
C GLU A 185 16.99 12.61 -4.41
N VAL A 186 15.91 11.89 -4.70
CA VAL A 186 15.93 10.59 -5.41
C VAL A 186 15.16 10.65 -6.74
N ILE A 187 13.98 11.27 -6.73
CA ILE A 187 13.08 11.32 -7.89
C ILE A 187 13.16 12.70 -8.54
N LYS A 188 13.17 12.71 -9.88
CA LYS A 188 13.28 13.92 -10.69
C LYS A 188 12.22 14.99 -10.31
N PRO A 189 12.58 16.29 -10.31
CA PRO A 189 11.69 17.35 -9.83
C PRO A 189 10.37 17.49 -10.59
N ASP A 190 10.35 17.11 -11.87
CA ASP A 190 9.20 17.18 -12.79
C ASP A 190 8.24 15.99 -12.67
N ARG A 191 8.61 14.93 -11.93
CA ARG A 191 7.71 13.79 -11.70
C ARG A 191 6.42 14.26 -11.06
N LYS A 192 5.28 13.82 -11.61
CA LYS A 192 3.95 14.16 -11.05
C LYS A 192 3.71 13.42 -9.74
N ILE A 193 3.14 14.13 -8.78
CA ILE A 193 2.77 13.63 -7.46
C ILE A 193 1.39 14.19 -7.08
N VAL A 194 0.61 13.40 -6.35
CA VAL A 194 -0.67 13.81 -5.78
C VAL A 194 -0.65 13.57 -4.28
N LEU A 195 -1.04 14.57 -3.51
CA LEU A 195 -1.24 14.46 -2.07
C LEU A 195 -2.73 14.64 -1.80
N ALA A 196 -3.39 13.57 -1.39
CA ALA A 196 -4.76 13.61 -0.93
C ALA A 196 -4.77 13.79 0.60
N ARG A 197 -5.38 14.86 1.07
CA ARG A 197 -5.37 15.31 2.46
C ARG A 197 -6.77 15.26 3.04
N GLU A 198 -6.89 14.77 4.27
CA GLU A 198 -8.16 14.81 5.04
C GLU A 198 -9.36 14.20 4.26
N LEU A 199 -9.12 13.07 3.59
CA LEU A 199 -10.12 12.37 2.79
C LEU A 199 -11.41 12.15 3.58
N THR A 200 -12.54 12.37 2.91
CA THR A 200 -13.93 12.30 3.40
C THR A 200 -14.32 13.37 4.43
N LYS A 201 -13.38 14.18 4.93
CA LYS A 201 -13.63 15.21 5.93
C LYS A 201 -13.96 16.56 5.26
N ILE A 202 -14.42 17.54 6.04
CA ILE A 202 -14.80 18.88 5.56
C ILE A 202 -13.66 19.65 4.85
N HIS A 203 -12.41 19.29 5.13
CA HIS A 203 -11.21 19.91 4.56
C HIS A 203 -10.48 19.00 3.56
N GLU A 204 -11.20 18.07 2.93
CA GLU A 204 -10.67 17.21 1.88
C GLU A 204 -10.04 18.06 0.76
N GLU A 205 -8.81 17.70 0.38
CA GLU A 205 -8.05 18.41 -0.64
C GLU A 205 -7.14 17.46 -1.42
N TYR A 206 -7.10 17.62 -2.74
CA TYR A 206 -6.13 16.94 -3.61
C TYR A 206 -5.17 17.96 -4.19
N LEU A 207 -3.94 17.97 -3.68
CA LEU A 207 -2.84 18.77 -4.22
C LEU A 207 -2.19 17.99 -5.36
N ARG A 208 -2.28 18.51 -6.59
CA ARG A 208 -1.71 17.88 -7.79
C ARG A 208 -0.63 18.78 -8.38
N GLY A 209 0.53 18.21 -8.67
CA GLY A 209 1.63 18.97 -9.26
C GLY A 209 2.85 18.09 -9.52
N THR A 210 3.96 18.74 -9.77
CA THR A 210 5.29 18.13 -9.77
C THR A 210 5.85 18.05 -8.34
N ILE A 211 6.85 17.20 -8.13
CA ILE A 211 7.57 17.13 -6.85
C ILE A 211 8.13 18.52 -6.46
N SER A 212 8.63 19.28 -7.42
CA SER A 212 9.14 20.64 -7.17
C SER A 212 8.04 21.60 -6.71
N GLU A 213 6.92 21.66 -7.42
CA GLU A 213 5.77 22.54 -7.09
C GLU A 213 5.20 22.21 -5.70
N ILE A 214 5.07 20.93 -5.38
CA ILE A 214 4.56 20.49 -4.07
C ILE A 214 5.55 20.80 -2.94
N ASN A 215 6.86 20.62 -3.15
CA ASN A 215 7.85 21.04 -2.17
C ASN A 215 7.79 22.55 -1.92
N GLU A 216 7.71 23.37 -2.98
CA GLU A 216 7.58 24.82 -2.86
C GLU A 216 6.30 25.21 -2.09
N TYR A 217 5.17 24.58 -2.40
CA TYR A 217 3.90 24.83 -1.70
C TYR A 217 4.04 24.68 -0.18
N PHE A 218 4.72 23.63 0.30
CA PHE A 218 4.93 23.40 1.73
C PHE A 218 6.05 24.22 2.37
N THR A 219 6.77 25.06 1.61
CA THR A 219 7.62 26.11 2.22
C THR A 219 6.79 27.26 2.79
N LYS A 220 5.62 27.53 2.18
CA LYS A 220 4.71 28.63 2.54
C LYS A 220 3.52 28.16 3.36
N ASN A 221 3.14 26.89 3.24
CA ASN A 221 1.97 26.31 3.90
C ASN A 221 2.40 25.17 4.84
N ASP A 222 1.95 25.19 6.09
CA ASP A 222 2.24 24.09 7.01
C ASP A 222 1.28 22.91 6.79
N PRO A 223 1.80 21.67 6.70
CA PRO A 223 0.96 20.49 6.54
C PRO A 223 0.12 20.25 7.79
N ARG A 224 -1.17 19.99 7.58
CA ARG A 224 -2.14 19.64 8.61
C ARG A 224 -2.98 18.45 8.14
N GLY A 225 -3.46 17.64 9.08
CA GLY A 225 -4.22 16.44 8.77
C GLY A 225 -3.37 15.31 8.19
N GLU A 226 -4.03 14.25 7.77
CA GLU A 226 -3.37 13.03 7.27
C GLU A 226 -3.29 13.04 5.74
N PHE A 227 -2.21 12.45 5.21
CA PHE A 227 -1.93 12.44 3.77
C PHE A 227 -1.81 11.03 3.20
N VAL A 228 -2.46 10.82 2.08
CA VAL A 228 -2.12 9.78 1.11
C VAL A 228 -1.31 10.40 -0.01
N VAL A 229 -0.11 9.89 -0.23
CA VAL A 229 0.83 10.39 -1.23
C VAL A 229 0.91 9.39 -2.38
N LEU A 230 0.68 9.88 -3.59
CA LEU A 230 0.74 9.10 -4.83
C LEU A 230 1.81 9.68 -5.74
N VAL A 231 2.72 8.83 -6.22
CA VAL A 231 3.76 9.18 -7.19
C VAL A 231 3.40 8.54 -8.52
N SER A 232 3.39 9.34 -9.59
CA SER A 232 3.08 8.87 -10.93
C SER A 232 4.08 7.80 -11.42
N PRO A 233 3.66 6.91 -12.33
CA PRO A 233 4.56 5.98 -13.01
C PRO A 233 5.76 6.66 -13.65
N ASN A 234 6.85 5.93 -13.80
CA ASN A 234 7.97 6.34 -14.63
C ASN A 234 7.58 6.17 -16.09
N ASP A 235 7.43 7.28 -16.79
CA ASP A 235 7.09 7.38 -18.21
C ASP A 235 8.33 7.54 -19.11
N GLU A 236 9.53 7.62 -18.53
CA GLU A 236 10.76 7.74 -19.30
C GLU A 236 10.94 6.50 -20.16
N LYS A 237 11.08 6.71 -21.47
CA LYS A 237 11.41 5.62 -22.37
C LYS A 237 12.74 5.03 -21.92
N GLU A 238 12.82 3.69 -21.84
CA GLU A 238 14.11 3.02 -21.66
C GLU A 238 15.07 3.61 -22.71
N LYS A 239 16.19 4.18 -22.25
CA LYS A 239 17.17 4.77 -23.15
C LYS A 239 17.64 3.66 -24.09
N GLN A 240 17.23 3.72 -25.36
CA GLN A 240 17.78 2.83 -26.37
C GLN A 240 19.24 3.22 -26.54
N LEU A 241 20.14 2.29 -26.23
CA LEU A 241 21.57 2.48 -26.48
C LEU A 241 21.77 2.74 -27.98
N SER A 242 22.72 3.63 -28.30
CA SER A 242 23.13 3.82 -29.68
C SER A 242 23.75 2.52 -30.22
N TRP A 243 23.78 2.38 -31.55
CA TRP A 243 24.47 1.24 -32.16
C TRP A 243 25.94 1.15 -31.72
N ASP A 244 26.62 2.27 -31.54
CA ASP A 244 28.03 2.30 -31.08
C ASP A 244 28.16 1.78 -29.64
N GLU A 245 27.23 2.12 -28.75
CA GLU A 245 27.20 1.62 -27.38
C GLU A 245 26.92 0.10 -27.34
N LEU A 246 26.03 -0.38 -28.21
CA LEU A 246 25.73 -1.80 -28.35
C LEU A 246 26.93 -2.59 -28.92
N ILE A 247 27.61 -2.03 -29.92
CA ILE A 247 28.85 -2.60 -30.50
C ILE A 247 29.92 -2.71 -29.41
N LYS A 248 30.09 -1.67 -28.58
CA LYS A 248 31.03 -1.69 -27.46
C LYS A 248 30.70 -2.80 -26.47
N GLN A 249 29.43 -2.97 -26.08
CA GLN A 249 29.03 -4.08 -25.21
C GLN A 249 29.32 -5.46 -25.80
N VAL A 250 29.18 -5.62 -27.12
CA VAL A 250 29.56 -6.85 -27.81
C VAL A 250 31.08 -7.04 -27.73
N ALA A 251 31.88 -6.00 -27.99
CA ALA A 251 33.33 -6.05 -27.91
C ALA A 251 33.81 -6.43 -26.50
N ASP A 252 33.28 -5.79 -25.46
CA ASP A 252 33.64 -6.05 -24.05
C ASP A 252 33.38 -7.52 -23.67
N ARG A 253 32.28 -8.12 -24.14
CA ARG A 253 31.96 -9.54 -23.92
C ARG A 253 32.88 -10.49 -24.67
N VAL A 254 33.26 -10.13 -25.89
CA VAL A 254 34.22 -10.90 -26.70
C VAL A 254 35.60 -10.86 -26.06
N GLU A 255 36.02 -9.71 -25.54
CA GLU A 255 37.26 -9.58 -24.76
C GLU A 255 37.22 -10.40 -23.46
N ALA A 256 36.05 -10.52 -22.83
CA ALA A 256 35.83 -11.41 -21.69
C ALA A 256 35.83 -12.91 -22.05
N GLY A 257 36.04 -13.27 -23.32
CA GLY A 257 36.17 -14.66 -23.78
C GLY A 257 34.88 -15.29 -24.32
N GLU A 258 33.77 -14.54 -24.43
CA GLU A 258 32.56 -15.04 -25.07
C GLU A 258 32.72 -15.14 -26.60
N SER A 259 32.03 -16.09 -27.25
CA SER A 259 32.04 -16.16 -28.71
C SER A 259 31.34 -14.93 -29.30
N LYS A 260 31.84 -14.39 -30.42
CA LYS A 260 31.20 -13.24 -31.12
C LYS A 260 29.70 -13.47 -31.37
N LYS A 261 29.33 -14.70 -31.73
CA LYS A 261 27.95 -15.09 -32.01
C LYS A 261 27.07 -15.04 -30.75
N ASP A 262 27.60 -15.46 -29.60
CA ASP A 262 26.88 -15.46 -28.33
C ASP A 262 26.82 -14.07 -27.72
N ALA A 263 27.91 -13.30 -27.77
CA ALA A 263 27.96 -11.91 -27.34
C ALA A 263 26.91 -11.06 -28.08
N ILE A 264 26.86 -11.13 -29.42
CA ILE A 264 25.84 -10.43 -30.24
C ILE A 264 24.42 -10.88 -29.86
N LYS A 265 24.20 -12.19 -29.68
CA LYS A 265 22.88 -12.73 -29.30
C LYS A 265 22.43 -12.22 -27.93
N LEU A 266 23.33 -12.20 -26.94
CA LEU A 266 23.04 -11.79 -25.57
C LEU A 266 22.80 -10.28 -25.49
N VAL A 267 23.64 -9.47 -26.15
CA VAL A 267 23.47 -8.00 -26.20
C VAL A 267 22.19 -7.62 -26.94
N ALA A 268 21.88 -8.25 -28.07
CA ALA A 268 20.65 -7.99 -28.81
C ALA A 268 19.40 -8.32 -27.97
N LYS A 269 19.41 -9.46 -27.27
CA LYS A 269 18.31 -9.89 -26.41
C LYS A 269 18.14 -8.97 -25.19
N ALA A 270 19.23 -8.60 -24.52
CA ALA A 270 19.20 -7.75 -23.33
C ALA A 270 18.67 -6.35 -23.65
N ASN A 271 19.00 -5.81 -24.82
CA ASN A 271 18.60 -4.47 -25.24
C ASN A 271 17.36 -4.45 -26.16
N LYS A 272 16.72 -5.61 -26.37
CA LYS A 272 15.52 -5.77 -27.21
C LYS A 272 15.68 -5.23 -28.64
N VAL A 273 16.86 -5.38 -29.24
CA VAL A 273 17.17 -4.96 -30.62
C VAL A 273 17.30 -6.15 -31.58
N SER A 274 17.24 -5.89 -32.89
CA SER A 274 17.42 -6.92 -33.92
C SER A 274 18.84 -7.50 -33.87
N LYS A 275 18.93 -8.82 -33.73
CA LYS A 275 20.22 -9.54 -33.75
C LYS A 275 20.94 -9.37 -35.08
N ASN A 276 20.21 -9.43 -36.19
CA ASN A 276 20.80 -9.34 -37.53
C ASN A 276 21.34 -7.94 -37.78
N GLU A 277 20.60 -6.92 -37.35
CA GLU A 277 21.04 -5.52 -37.48
C GLU A 277 22.27 -5.23 -36.62
N LEU A 278 22.31 -5.73 -35.38
CA LEU A 278 23.48 -5.62 -34.52
C LEU A 278 24.70 -6.35 -35.11
N TYR A 279 24.48 -7.51 -35.73
CA TYR A 279 25.54 -8.27 -36.42
C TYR A 279 26.13 -7.46 -37.58
N ASP A 280 25.28 -6.92 -38.46
CA ASP A 280 25.72 -6.15 -39.61
C ASP A 280 26.48 -4.90 -39.18
N LYS A 281 25.98 -4.18 -38.16
CA LYS A 281 26.65 -2.98 -37.61
C LYS A 281 27.98 -3.30 -36.93
N TYR A 282 28.07 -4.40 -36.20
CA TYR A 282 29.32 -4.83 -35.55
C TYR A 282 30.42 -5.22 -36.54
N HIS A 283 30.04 -5.68 -37.74
CA HIS A 283 30.98 -6.08 -38.80
C HIS A 283 31.28 -4.99 -39.83
N GLN A 284 30.60 -3.84 -39.76
CA GLN A 284 30.81 -2.67 -40.63
C GLN A 284 31.76 -1.62 -40.01
N ASN A 285 32.01 -1.69 -38.70
CA ASN A 285 33.03 -0.92 -37.98
C ASN A 285 34.29 -1.78 -37.75
#